data_AF-A0A9X2KZN2-F1
#
_entry.id   AF-A0A9X2KZN2-F1
#
_cell.length_a   1.000
_cell.length_b   1.000
_cell.length_c   1.000
_cell.angle_alpha   90.00
_cell.angle_beta   90.00
_cell.angle_gamma   90.00
#
_symmetry.space_group_name_H-M   'P 1'
#
loop_
_entity.id
_entity.type
_entity.pdbx_description
1 polymer ?
#
loop_
_entity_poly.entity_id
_entity_poly.type
_entity_poly.pdbx_seq_one_letter_code
_entity_poly.pdbx_strand_id
1 'polypeptide(L)'
;MKRFKIYRSIREQAVIFGLSVNGFAVQMIAVIGGLLMIIFSFSLFLIFLVLSANIGLYLFLLRFKKIPELASTGKLEMISNKEIGFSSYEN
;
A
#
# COMPACT_ATOMS: atom_id res chain seq x y z
N MET A 1 2.36 26.96 -26.70
CA MET A 1 3.05 26.26 -25.59
C MET A 1 2.41 24.88 -25.41
N LYS A 2 3.20 23.80 -25.43
CA LYS A 2 2.68 22.42 -25.29
C LYS A 2 2.10 22.23 -23.87
N ARG A 3 0.89 21.66 -23.77
CA ARG A 3 0.23 21.39 -22.50
C ARG A 3 0.59 19.96 -22.04
N PHE A 4 1.31 19.84 -20.94
CA PHE A 4 1.57 18.56 -20.30
C PHE A 4 0.46 18.25 -19.29
N LYS A 5 -0.10 17.04 -19.33
CA LYS A 5 -1.06 16.58 -18.31
C LYS A 5 -0.27 16.19 -17.06
N ILE A 6 -0.57 16.83 -15.93
CA ILE A 6 0.08 16.50 -14.65
C ILE A 6 -0.35 15.08 -14.25
N TYR A 7 0.59 14.14 -14.33
CA TYR A 7 0.32 12.75 -13.99
C TYR A 7 0.43 12.54 -12.48
N ARG A 8 -0.71 12.54 -11.79
CA ARG A 8 -0.78 12.39 -10.32
C ARG A 8 -1.09 10.95 -9.87
N SER A 9 -1.51 10.09 -10.80
CA SER A 9 -2.04 8.75 -10.54
C SER A 9 -1.00 7.73 -10.00
N ILE A 10 0.30 8.03 -10.06
CA ILE A 10 1.38 7.20 -9.47
C ILE A 10 1.29 7.23 -7.94
N ARG A 11 0.97 8.39 -7.36
CA ARG A 11 0.96 8.55 -5.90
C ARG A 11 -0.22 7.85 -5.24
N GLU A 12 -1.35 7.75 -5.93
CA GLU A 12 -2.58 7.15 -5.40
C GLU A 12 -2.52 5.63 -5.31
N GLN A 13 -1.61 4.98 -6.05
CA GLN A 13 -1.45 3.52 -6.05
C GLN A 13 -0.14 3.07 -5.40
N ALA A 14 0.44 3.90 -4.55
CA ALA A 14 1.59 3.48 -3.75
C ALA A 14 1.17 2.28 -2.89
N VAL A 15 1.78 1.12 -3.19
CA VAL A 15 1.62 -0.10 -2.41
C VAL A 15 2.93 -0.37 -1.68
N ILE A 16 2.82 -0.68 -0.39
CA ILE A 16 3.96 -0.96 0.48
C ILE A 16 3.75 -2.37 1.03
N PHE A 17 4.67 -3.29 0.71
CA PHE A 17 4.57 -4.72 1.04
C PHE A 17 3.22 -5.36 0.65
N GLY A 18 2.67 -4.99 -0.51
CA GLY A 18 1.41 -5.53 -1.00
C GLY A 18 0.14 -4.88 -0.43
N LEU A 19 0.25 -4.07 0.62
CA LEU A 19 -0.86 -3.29 1.19
C LEU A 19 -0.93 -1.89 0.58
N SER A 20 -2.10 -1.26 0.61
CA SER A 20 -2.20 0.19 0.40
C SER A 20 -1.50 0.94 1.53
N VAL A 21 -1.13 2.21 1.33
CA VAL A 21 -0.50 3.03 2.38
C VAL A 21 -1.32 3.03 3.68
N ASN A 22 -2.66 3.11 3.57
CA ASN A 22 -3.56 3.05 4.73
C ASN A 22 -3.48 1.70 5.44
N GLY A 23 -3.51 0.58 4.71
CA GLY A 23 -3.38 -0.75 5.30
C GLY A 23 -2.02 -0.97 5.98
N PHE A 24 -0.95 -0.45 5.37
CA PHE A 24 0.38 -0.46 5.96
C PHE A 24 0.43 0.33 7.28
N ALA A 25 -0.22 1.51 7.34
CA ALA A 25 -0.28 2.29 8.57
C ALA A 25 -0.97 1.54 9.71
N VAL A 26 -2.08 0.84 9.44
CA VAL A 26 -2.78 0.00 10.44
C VAL A 26 -1.86 -1.12 10.94
N GLN A 27 -1.13 -1.79 10.05
CA GLN A 27 -0.15 -2.81 10.44
C GLN A 27 0.94 -2.21 11.35
N MET A 28 1.46 -1.03 11.03
CA MET A 28 2.51 -0.38 11.82
C MET A 28 2.03 -0.01 13.23
N ILE A 29 0.78 0.46 13.36
CA ILE A 29 0.19 0.75 14.67
C ILE A 29 0.10 -0.52 15.52
N ALA A 30 -0.32 -1.64 14.92
CA ALA A 30 -0.40 -2.93 15.62
C ALA A 30 0.98 -3.44 16.08
N VAL A 31 2.02 -3.27 15.24
CA VAL A 31 3.40 -3.64 15.59
C VAL A 31 3.92 -2.78 16.76
N ILE A 32 3.77 -1.46 16.65
CA ILE A 32 4.26 -0.52 17.68
C ILE A 32 3.52 -0.73 19.00
N GLY A 33 2.19 -0.85 18.96
CA GLY A 33 1.36 -1.11 20.14
C GLY A 33 1.69 -2.46 20.78
N GLY A 34 1.88 -3.50 19.97
CA GLY A 34 2.30 -4.82 20.44
C GLY A 34 3.68 -4.80 21.10
N LEU A 35 4.63 -4.06 20.52
CA LEU A 35 5.96 -3.89 21.10
C LEU A 35 5.89 -3.21 22.47
N LEU A 36 5.11 -2.13 22.59
CA LEU A 36 4.87 -1.46 23.88
C LEU A 36 4.30 -2.43 24.91
N MET A 37 3.29 -3.23 24.53
CA MET A 37 2.67 -4.21 25.42
C MET A 37 3.67 -5.27 25.93
N ILE A 38 4.55 -5.76 25.04
CA ILE A 38 5.59 -6.74 25.41
C ILE A 38 6.55 -6.16 26.44
N ILE A 39 7.01 -4.92 26.21
CA ILE A 39 7.98 -4.25 27.09
C ILE A 39 7.38 -4.00 28.49
N PHE A 40 6.11 -3.61 28.58
CA PHE A 40 5.49 -3.34 29.88
C PHE A 40 5.07 -4.59 30.66
N SER A 41 4.72 -5.67 29.97
CA SER A 41 4.12 -6.83 30.64
C SER A 41 5.10 -7.98 30.96
N PHE A 42 6.27 -8.06 30.33
CA PHE A 42 7.28 -9.11 30.56
C PHE A 42 6.76 -10.57 30.61
N SER A 43 5.72 -10.89 29.83
CA SER A 43 5.17 -12.25 29.75
C SER A 43 5.54 -12.93 28.44
N LEU A 44 6.13 -14.13 28.51
CA LEU A 44 6.45 -14.94 27.33
C LEU A 44 5.21 -15.31 26.52
N PHE A 45 4.08 -15.56 27.18
CA PHE A 45 2.83 -15.89 26.48
C PHE A 45 2.33 -14.72 25.63
N LEU A 46 2.47 -13.49 26.12
CA LEU A 46 2.08 -12.30 25.36
C LEU A 46 2.93 -12.09 24.12
N ILE A 47 4.20 -12.45 24.15
CA ILE A 47 5.08 -12.36 22.97
C ILE A 47 4.51 -13.21 21.82
N PHE A 48 4.19 -14.47 22.10
CA PHE A 48 3.59 -15.36 21.09
C PHE A 48 2.25 -14.85 20.59
N LEU A 49 1.38 -14.41 21.50
CA LEU A 49 0.07 -13.86 21.15
C LEU A 49 0.19 -12.64 20.22
N VAL A 50 1.06 -11.68 20.57
CA VAL A 50 1.27 -10.45 19.80
C VAL A 50 1.87 -10.76 18.42
N LEU A 51 2.81 -11.71 18.34
CA LEU A 51 3.37 -12.15 17.05
C LEU A 51 2.29 -12.76 16.16
N SER A 52 1.53 -13.73 16.68
CA SER A 52 0.46 -14.40 15.95
C SER A 52 -0.63 -13.41 15.52
N ALA A 53 -0.99 -12.45 16.38
CA ALA A 53 -1.95 -11.41 16.06
C ALA A 53 -1.45 -10.50 14.92
N ASN A 54 -0.18 -10.10 14.93
CA ASN A 54 0.39 -9.28 13.86
C ASN A 54 0.43 -10.01 12.50
N ILE A 55 0.76 -11.31 12.50
CA ILE A 55 0.74 -12.14 11.28
C ILE A 55 -0.70 -12.31 10.78
N GLY A 56 -1.63 -12.62 11.68
CA GLY A 56 -3.05 -12.78 11.34
C GLY A 56 -3.65 -11.50 10.77
N LEU A 57 -3.35 -10.36 11.39
CA LEU A 57 -3.78 -9.04 10.93
C LEU A 57 -3.21 -8.72 9.54
N TYR A 58 -1.92 -8.97 9.30
CA TYR A 58 -1.30 -8.78 7.99
C TYR A 58 -1.99 -9.61 6.90
N LEU A 59 -2.22 -10.90 7.15
CA LEU A 59 -2.91 -11.79 6.21
C LEU A 59 -4.36 -11.36 5.96
N PHE A 60 -5.05 -10.90 7.01
CA PHE A 60 -6.41 -10.37 6.93
C PHE A 60 -6.47 -9.14 6.03
N LEU A 61 -5.60 -8.14 6.25
CA LEU A 61 -5.53 -6.93 5.41
C LEU A 61 -5.15 -7.26 3.97
N LEU A 62 -4.24 -8.21 3.76
CA LEU A 62 -3.85 -8.65 2.42
C LEU A 62 -5.01 -9.31 1.67
N ARG A 63 -5.88 -10.04 2.39
CA ARG A 63 -7.07 -10.68 1.82
C ARG A 63 -8.22 -9.70 1.60
N PHE A 64 -8.41 -8.73 2.49
CA PHE A 64 -9.43 -7.68 2.36
C PHE A 64 -9.21 -6.79 1.14
N LYS A 65 -7.96 -6.48 0.80
CA LYS A 65 -7.61 -5.75 -0.44
C LYS A 65 -8.00 -6.50 -1.73
N LYS A 66 -8.17 -7.82 -1.68
CA LYS A 66 -8.64 -8.61 -2.84
C LYS A 66 -10.14 -8.47 -3.07
N ILE A 67 -10.90 -7.96 -2.10
CA ILE A 67 -12.26 -7.50 -2.35
C ILE A 67 -12.06 -6.23 -3.17
N PRO A 68 -12.50 -6.18 -4.43
CA PRO A 68 -12.24 -5.04 -5.30
C PRO A 68 -12.95 -3.84 -4.68
N GLU A 69 -12.20 -3.02 -3.94
CA GLU A 69 -12.66 -1.69 -3.57
C GLU A 69 -13.01 -1.00 -4.89
N LEU A 70 -14.28 -0.62 -5.07
CA LEU A 70 -14.82 0.07 -6.23
C LEU A 70 -14.16 1.45 -6.51
N ALA A 71 -12.96 1.71 -5.98
CA ALA A 71 -12.28 2.99 -5.98
C ALA A 71 -11.03 2.97 -6.88
N SER A 72 -11.21 2.63 -8.15
CA SER A 72 -10.42 3.18 -9.28
C SER A 72 -10.99 2.68 -10.61
N THR A 73 -12.16 3.19 -11.00
CA THR A 73 -12.78 2.98 -12.33
C THR A 73 -12.03 3.69 -13.46
N GLY A 74 -10.81 4.18 -13.24
CA GLY A 74 -9.96 4.74 -14.29
C GLY A 74 -8.98 3.70 -14.79
N LYS A 75 -9.19 3.15 -15.99
CA LYS A 75 -8.17 2.39 -16.72
C LYS A 75 -6.92 3.27 -16.84
N LEU A 76 -5.87 2.91 -16.10
CA LEU A 76 -4.62 3.67 -16.12
C LEU A 76 -3.85 3.32 -17.37
N GLU A 77 -3.45 4.35 -18.10
CA GLU A 77 -2.55 4.18 -19.24
C GLU A 77 -1.17 3.78 -18.71
N MET A 78 -0.65 2.66 -19.21
CA MET A 78 0.69 2.20 -18.90
C MET A 78 1.69 3.24 -19.41
N ILE A 79 2.31 4.01 -18.51
CA ILE A 79 3.38 4.93 -18.88
C ILE A 79 4.56 4.07 -19.33
N SER A 80 4.76 4.00 -20.63
CA SER A 80 5.93 3.41 -21.25
C SER A 80 6.97 4.51 -21.47
N ASN A 81 8.20 4.30 -21.02
CA ASN A 81 9.34 5.19 -21.31
C ASN A 81 9.84 5.04 -22.75
N LYS A 82 8.98 4.72 -23.72
CA LYS A 82 9.37 4.72 -25.11
C LYS A 82 9.73 6.15 -25.48
N GLU A 83 10.88 6.34 -26.10
CA GLU A 83 11.23 7.61 -26.73
C GLU A 83 10.17 7.88 -27.81
N ILE A 84 9.19 8.69 -27.46
CA ILE A 84 8.21 9.23 -28.42
C ILE A 84 9.01 10.18 -29.30
N GLY A 85 9.48 9.65 -30.44
CA GLY A 85 10.14 10.42 -31.47
C GLY A 85 9.28 11.64 -31.85
N PHE A 86 9.95 12.70 -32.29
CA PHE A 86 9.37 14.02 -32.56
C PHE A 86 8.09 14.03 -33.42
N SER A 87 7.85 12.96 -34.20
CA SER A 87 6.67 12.75 -35.04
C SER A 87 5.34 12.60 -34.27
N SER A 88 5.34 12.20 -32.99
CA SER A 88 4.09 11.99 -32.23
C SER A 88 3.38 13.30 -31.83
N TYR A 89 3.94 14.46 -32.15
CA TYR A 89 3.43 15.78 -31.74
C TYR A 89 2.90 16.62 -32.91
N GLU A 90 2.83 16.06 -34.13
CA GLU A 90 2.47 16.79 -35.36
C GLU A 90 1.02 16.59 -35.83
N ASN A 91 0.17 15.94 -35.03
CA ASN A 91 -1.29 15.87 -35.28
C ASN A 91 -2.08 16.49 -34.12
#